data_AF-A0A381W156-F1
#
_entry.id   AF-A0A381W156-F1
#
_cell.length_a   1.000
_cell.length_b   1.000
_cell.length_c   1.000
_cell.angle_alpha   90.00
_cell.angle_beta   90.00
_cell.angle_gamma   90.00
#
_symmetry.space_group_name_H-M   'P 1'
#
loop_
_entity.id
_entity.type
_entity.pdbx_description
1 polymer ?
#
loop_
_entity_poly.entity_id
_entity_poly.type
_entity_poly.pdbx_seq_one_letter_code
_entity_poly.pdbx_strand_id
1 'polypeptide(L)' 'MSHPGNDSLNELRFDELMDEMYDEVIDSTMEDTIPDHIVEQLRELTEIPLYLYKECREEGMDQKTAVKETFKRFYE' A
#
# COMPACT_ATOMS: atom_id res chain seq x y z
N MET A 1 -2.53 7.69 30.62
CA MET A 1 -3.85 7.70 29.95
C MET A 1 -3.56 7.53 28.47
N SER A 2 -3.82 6.35 27.92
CA SER A 2 -3.54 6.04 26.52
C SER A 2 -4.70 6.54 25.68
N HIS A 3 -4.45 7.47 24.76
CA HIS A 3 -5.44 7.92 23.78
C HIS A 3 -5.59 6.84 22.69
N PRO A 4 -6.74 6.17 22.52
CA PRO A 4 -6.89 5.10 21.55
C PRO A 4 -7.53 5.56 20.23
N GLY A 5 -7.51 6.86 19.91
CA GLY A 5 -8.41 7.43 18.89
C GLY A 5 -7.80 7.91 17.58
N ASN A 6 -6.48 8.04 17.46
CA ASN A 6 -5.87 8.73 16.30
C ASN A 6 -5.19 7.81 15.28
N ASP A 7 -4.83 6.58 15.64
CA ASP A 7 -4.14 5.69 14.71
C ASP A 7 -5.11 5.09 13.67
N SER A 8 -6.34 4.77 14.08
CA SER A 8 -7.33 4.13 13.20
C SER A 8 -7.90 5.08 12.13
N LEU A 9 -7.98 6.39 12.42
CA LEU A 9 -8.42 7.40 11.44
C LEU A 9 -7.37 7.70 10.38
N ASN A 10 -6.08 7.63 10.70
CA ASN A 10 -5.00 7.79 9.73
C ASN A 10 -4.83 6.56 8.83
N GLU A 11 -5.17 5.37 9.34
CA GLU A 11 -5.11 4.10 8.63
C GLU A 11 -6.24 3.97 7.60
N LEU A 12 -7.48 4.33 7.98
CA LEU A 12 -8.62 4.47 7.05
C LEU A 12 -8.32 5.49 5.95
N ARG A 13 -7.67 6.61 6.30
CA ARG A 13 -7.25 7.63 5.33
C ARG A 13 -6.20 7.12 4.36
N PHE A 14 -5.34 6.19 4.78
CA PHE A 14 -4.28 5.67 3.93
C PHE A 14 -4.84 4.64 2.95
N ASP A 15 -5.75 3.77 3.40
CA ASP A 15 -6.49 2.86 2.51
C ASP A 15 -7.35 3.66 1.51
N GLU A 16 -8.10 4.67 1.96
CA GLU A 16 -8.90 5.55 1.07
C GLU A 16 -8.03 6.34 0.09
N LEU A 17 -6.89 6.89 0.53
CA LEU A 17 -5.96 7.62 -0.36
C LEU A 17 -5.28 6.71 -1.38
N MET A 18 -5.02 5.45 -1.03
CA MET A 18 -4.47 4.48 -1.97
C MET A 18 -5.52 4.07 -2.99
N ASP A 19 -6.74 3.74 -2.57
CA ASP A 19 -7.84 3.39 -3.49
C ASP A 19 -8.13 4.55 -4.47
N GLU A 20 -8.21 5.80 -3.98
CA GLU A 20 -8.42 6.98 -4.84
C GLU A 20 -7.26 7.21 -5.83
N MET A 21 -6.01 7.05 -5.39
CA MET A 21 -4.85 7.21 -6.26
C MET A 21 -4.72 6.05 -7.27
N TYR A 22 -5.16 4.83 -6.93
CA TYR A 22 -5.13 3.68 -7.83
C TYR A 22 -6.10 3.84 -9.00
N ASP A 23 -7.33 4.29 -8.73
CA ASP A 23 -8.33 4.55 -9.78
C ASP A 23 -7.89 5.71 -10.68
N GLU A 24 -7.31 6.79 -10.12
CA GLU A 24 -6.93 7.96 -10.92
C GLU A 24 -5.64 7.74 -11.74
N VAL A 25 -4.63 7.02 -11.21
CA VAL A 25 -3.32 6.86 -11.88
C VAL A 25 -3.36 5.80 -12.98
N ILE A 26 -4.06 4.68 -12.77
CA ILE A 26 -4.12 3.60 -13.77
C ILE A 26 -5.01 4.00 -14.95
N ASP A 27 -6.16 4.61 -14.69
CA ASP A 27 -7.15 4.96 -15.73
C ASP A 27 -6.67 6.13 -16.60
N SER A 28 -5.91 7.07 -16.05
CA SER A 28 -5.44 8.25 -16.80
C SER A 28 -4.20 8.01 -17.70
N THR A 29 -3.38 6.98 -17.47
CA THR A 29 -2.05 6.89 -18.10
C THR A 29 -1.73 5.60 -18.86
N MET A 30 -2.51 4.53 -18.68
CA MET A 30 -2.08 3.19 -19.13
C MET A 30 -2.76 2.67 -20.39
N GLU A 31 -3.85 3.29 -20.89
CA GLU A 31 -4.70 2.64 -21.90
C GLU A 31 -4.12 2.53 -23.33
N ASP A 32 -3.10 3.31 -23.72
CA ASP A 32 -2.62 3.31 -25.12
C ASP A 32 -1.10 3.22 -25.33
N THR A 33 -0.28 3.23 -24.27
CA THR A 33 1.20 3.36 -24.43
C THR A 33 2.04 2.35 -23.64
N ILE A 34 1.48 1.72 -22.61
CA ILE A 34 2.21 0.80 -21.74
C ILE A 34 1.76 -0.62 -22.08
N PRO A 35 2.67 -1.51 -22.50
CA PRO A 35 2.31 -2.90 -22.76
C PRO A 35 1.69 -3.56 -21.53
N ASP A 36 0.63 -4.37 -21.70
CA ASP A 36 -0.11 -5.02 -20.61
C ASP A 36 0.78 -5.73 -19.59
N HIS A 37 1.84 -6.40 -20.04
CA HIS A 37 2.80 -7.07 -19.13
C HIS A 37 3.55 -6.10 -18.22
N ILE A 38 3.79 -4.85 -18.64
CA ILE A 38 4.38 -3.81 -17.81
C ILE A 38 3.34 -3.29 -16.82
N VAL A 39 2.07 -3.18 -17.22
CA VAL A 39 0.97 -2.82 -16.31
C VAL A 39 0.83 -3.86 -15.19
N GLU A 40 0.87 -5.16 -15.53
CA GLU A 40 0.86 -6.25 -14.55
C GLU A 40 2.06 -6.18 -13.61
N GLN A 41 3.27 -5.98 -14.14
CA GLN A 41 4.47 -5.83 -13.30
C GLN A 41 4.39 -4.61 -12.37
N LEU A 42 3.85 -3.49 -12.86
CA LEU A 42 3.65 -2.29 -12.04
C LEU A 42 2.62 -2.53 -10.93
N ARG A 43 1.55 -3.30 -11.21
CA ARG A 43 0.58 -3.74 -10.18
C ARG A 43 1.25 -4.62 -9.14
N GLU A 44 2.05 -5.61 -9.55
CA GLU A 44 2.77 -6.47 -8.60
C GLU A 44 3.70 -5.67 -7.67
N LEU A 45 4.38 -4.65 -8.22
CA LEU A 45 5.25 -3.75 -7.46
C LEU A 45 4.52 -2.90 -6.42
N THR A 46 3.20 -2.75 -6.50
CA THR A 46 2.41 -1.92 -5.60
C THR A 46 1.47 -2.74 -4.71
N GLU A 47 0.90 -3.83 -5.21
CA GLU A 47 -0.01 -4.72 -4.48
C GLU A 47 0.72 -5.58 -3.45
N ILE A 48 1.89 -6.14 -3.80
CA ILE A 48 2.64 -7.02 -2.88
C ILE A 48 3.13 -6.23 -1.64
N PRO A 49 3.77 -5.05 -1.77
CA PRO A 49 4.14 -4.27 -0.59
C PRO A 49 2.94 -3.83 0.24
N LEU A 50 1.80 -3.52 -0.39
CA LEU A 50 0.58 -3.15 0.33
C LEU A 50 0.06 -4.31 1.19
N TYR A 51 0.02 -5.52 0.62
CA TYR A 51 -0.37 -6.73 1.35
C TYR A 51 0.57 -7.00 2.53
N LEU A 52 1.89 -6.95 2.31
CA LEU A 52 2.90 -7.15 3.35
C LEU A 52 2.79 -6.09 4.46
N TYR A 53 2.45 -4.85 4.12
CA TYR A 53 2.20 -3.81 5.11
C TYR A 53 0.99 -4.12 5.97
N LYS A 54 -0.13 -4.55 5.37
CA LYS A 54 -1.34 -4.96 6.11
C LYS A 54 -1.03 -6.12 7.06
N GLU A 55 -0.30 -7.14 6.60
CA GLU A 55 0.15 -8.25 7.44
C GLU A 55 1.00 -7.76 8.64
N CYS A 56 1.97 -6.88 8.41
CA CYS A 56 2.79 -6.32 9.50
C CYS A 56 1.94 -5.54 10.52
N ARG A 57 0.86 -4.87 10.07
CA ARG A 57 -0.08 -4.17 10.96
C ARG A 57 -0.93 -5.14 11.76
N GLU A 58 -1.40 -6.23 11.14
CA GLU A 58 -2.13 -7.31 11.82
C GLU A 58 -1.26 -8.06 12.84
N GLU A 59 0.05 -8.18 12.60
CA GLU A 59 1.03 -8.68 13.57
C GLU A 59 1.27 -7.72 14.76
N GLY A 60 0.66 -6.53 14.74
CA GLY A 60 0.71 -5.55 15.83
C GLY A 60 1.90 -4.59 15.77
N MET A 61 2.59 -4.49 14.63
CA MET A 61 3.67 -3.52 14.45
C MET A 61 3.10 -2.10 14.34
N ASP A 62 3.77 -1.12 14.95
CA ASP A 62 3.46 0.29 14.71
C ASP A 62 3.76 0.67 13.25
N GLN A 63 3.14 1.75 12.74
CA GLN A 63 3.25 2.16 11.35
C GLN A 63 4.70 2.26 10.85
N LYS A 64 5.60 2.85 11.65
CA LYS A 64 7.00 3.06 11.25
C LYS A 64 7.76 1.73 11.17
N THR A 65 7.49 0.83 12.12
CA THR A 65 8.07 -0.51 12.13
C THR A 65 7.52 -1.36 10.99
N ALA A 66 6.20 -1.32 10.75
CA ALA A 66 5.54 -2.02 9.65
C ALA A 66 6.09 -1.60 8.28
N VAL A 67 6.32 -0.31 8.02
CA VAL A 67 6.94 0.16 6.77
C VAL A 67 8.34 -0.42 6.57
N LYS A 68 9.16 -0.44 7.62
CA LYS A 68 10.51 -0.98 7.55
C LYS A 68 10.52 -2.49 7.31
N GLU A 69 9.64 -3.21 7.99
CA GLU A 69 9.56 -4.66 7.86
C GLU A 69 8.96 -5.04 6.50
N THR A 70 7.96 -4.32 6.01
CA THR A 70 7.43 -4.46 4.64
C THR A 70 8.53 -4.33 3.60
N PHE A 71 9.34 -3.26 3.69
CA PHE A 71 10.46 -3.06 2.78
C PHE A 71 11.44 -4.24 2.85
N LYS A 72 11.77 -4.71 4.06
CA LYS A 72 12.66 -5.85 4.24
C LYS A 72 12.08 -7.13 3.60
N ARG A 73 10.82 -7.49 3.91
CA ARG A 73 10.13 -8.68 3.39
C ARG A 73 9.97 -8.66 1.86
N PHE A 74 9.81 -7.47 1.27
CA PHE A 74 9.65 -7.35 -0.18
C PHE A 74 10.93 -7.64 -0.97
N TYR A 75 12.10 -7.47 -0.36
CA TYR A 75 13.41 -7.63 -1.02
C TYR A 75 14.22 -8.86 -0.56
N GLU A 76 13.70 -9.66 0.38
CA GLU A 76 14.27 -10.93 0.85
C GLU A 76 13.74 -12.14 0.07
#